data_AF-A0A2I0HW23-F1
#
_entry.id   AF-A0A2I0HW23-F1
#
_cell.length_a   1.000
_cell.length_b   1.000
_cell.length_c   1.000
_cell.angle_alpha   90.00
_cell.angle_beta   90.00
_cell.angle_gamma   90.00
#
_symmetry.space_group_name_H-M   'P 1'
#
loop_
_entity.id
_entity.type
_entity.pdbx_description
1 polymer ?
#
loop_
_entity_poly.entity_id
_entity_poly.type
_entity_poly.pdbx_seq_one_letter_code
_entity_poly.pdbx_strand_id
1 'polypeptide(L)'
;MEVSNPRWYERALVFAVQGVFFNAYFLGYMVSPKFAHRVVGYLEEEAIHSYTEFLKELDNGNIENVPAPAIAIDYWRLPPGSTLRDVVMVVRADEAHHRDVNHFASDIRCQGRELKEAPAPIGYH
;
A
#
# COMPACT_ATOMS: atom_id res chain seq x y z
N MET A 1 7.68 1.27 -14.18
CA MET A 1 8.93 0.57 -14.55
C MET A 1 10.03 1.60 -14.82
N GLU A 2 10.34 2.45 -13.84
CA GLU A 2 11.47 3.41 -13.98
C GLU A 2 12.69 2.95 -13.18
N VAL A 3 12.48 2.15 -12.12
CA VAL A 3 13.54 1.55 -11.30
C VAL A 3 13.90 0.13 -11.78
N SER A 4 12.95 -0.60 -12.37
CA SER A 4 13.17 -1.95 -12.91
C SER A 4 12.29 -2.22 -14.14
N ASN A 5 12.79 -3.08 -15.03
CA ASN A 5 12.08 -3.53 -16.22
C ASN A 5 11.82 -5.05 -16.12
N PRO A 6 10.58 -5.47 -15.81
CA PRO A 6 10.25 -6.86 -15.58
C PRO A 6 10.14 -7.65 -16.87
N ARG A 7 10.46 -8.92 -16.76
CA ARG A 7 10.50 -9.87 -17.86
C ARG A 7 9.09 -10.32 -18.24
N TRP A 8 8.94 -10.88 -19.44
CA TRP A 8 7.62 -11.27 -19.96
C TRP A 8 6.90 -12.28 -19.06
N TYR A 9 7.62 -13.19 -18.40
CA TYR A 9 7.04 -14.18 -17.50
C TYR A 9 6.60 -13.57 -16.16
N GLU A 10 7.29 -12.54 -15.66
CA GLU A 10 6.87 -11.79 -14.47
C GLU A 10 5.58 -11.03 -14.76
N ARG A 11 5.47 -10.44 -15.96
CA ARG A 11 4.23 -9.81 -16.43
C ARG A 11 3.09 -10.82 -16.56
N ALA A 12 3.35 -12.01 -17.11
CA ALA A 12 2.36 -13.08 -17.21
C ALA A 12 1.90 -13.54 -15.81
N LEU A 13 2.82 -13.66 -14.85
CA LEU A 13 2.51 -13.98 -13.46
C LEU A 13 1.60 -12.91 -12.83
N VAL A 14 1.92 -11.62 -13.01
CA VAL A 14 1.09 -10.51 -12.53
C VAL A 14 -0.33 -10.59 -13.09
N PHE A 15 -0.50 -10.86 -14.39
CA PHE A 15 -1.82 -11.02 -14.99
C PHE A 15 -2.60 -12.19 -14.38
N ALA A 16 -1.95 -13.33 -14.16
CA ALA A 16 -2.58 -14.49 -13.55
C ALA A 16 -3.04 -14.20 -12.11
N VAL A 17 -2.15 -13.64 -11.28
CA VAL A 17 -2.45 -13.28 -9.89
C VAL A 17 -3.56 -12.22 -9.83
N GLN A 18 -3.50 -11.19 -10.67
CA GLN A 18 -4.55 -10.16 -10.73
C GLN A 18 -5.90 -10.75 -11.13
N GLY A 19 -5.93 -11.68 -12.09
CA GLY A 19 -7.16 -12.37 -12.50
C GLY A 19 -7.80 -13.14 -11.34
N VAL A 20 -7.01 -13.82 -10.52
CA VAL A 20 -7.52 -14.55 -9.35
C VAL A 20 -7.94 -13.58 -8.24
N PHE A 21 -7.04 -12.67 -7.85
CA PHE A 21 -7.25 -11.77 -6.72
C PHE A 21 -8.44 -10.83 -6.95
N PHE A 22 -8.59 -10.26 -8.14
CA PHE A 22 -9.71 -9.38 -8.47
C PHE A 22 -11.05 -10.09 -8.27
N ASN A 23 -11.22 -11.29 -8.83
CA ASN A 23 -12.48 -12.04 -8.73
C ASN A 23 -12.75 -12.48 -7.28
N ALA A 24 -11.73 -12.95 -6.56
CA ALA A 24 -11.87 -13.34 -5.16
C ALA A 24 -12.26 -12.15 -4.27
N TYR A 25 -11.57 -11.01 -4.41
CA TYR A 25 -11.86 -9.79 -3.67
C TYR A 25 -13.25 -9.23 -4.02
N PHE A 26 -13.62 -9.20 -5.30
CA PHE A 26 -14.93 -8.75 -5.77
C PHE A 26 -16.08 -9.56 -5.14
N LEU A 27 -16.00 -10.88 -5.23
CA LEU A 27 -16.99 -11.77 -4.61
C LEU A 27 -17.00 -11.61 -3.08
N GLY A 28 -15.82 -11.53 -2.46
CA GLY A 28 -15.67 -11.30 -1.02
C GLY A 28 -16.32 -10.00 -0.56
N TYR A 29 -16.17 -8.93 -1.34
CA TYR A 29 -16.75 -7.62 -1.04
C TYR A 29 -18.29 -7.65 -1.15
N MET A 30 -18.85 -8.35 -2.14
CA MET A 30 -20.31 -8.53 -2.24
C MET A 30 -20.89 -9.31 -1.06
N VAL A 31 -20.17 -10.31 -0.55
CA VAL A 31 -20.62 -11.10 0.60
C VAL A 31 -20.46 -10.33 1.91
N SER A 32 -19.33 -9.65 2.11
CA SER A 32 -19.02 -8.97 3.37
C SER A 32 -17.99 -7.86 3.17
N PRO A 33 -18.45 -6.61 2.97
CA PRO A 33 -17.55 -5.45 2.86
C PRO A 33 -16.66 -5.27 4.11
N LYS A 34 -17.18 -5.59 5.31
CA LYS A 34 -16.40 -5.52 6.56
C LYS A 34 -15.22 -6.49 6.58
N PHE A 35 -15.40 -7.69 6.03
CA PHE A 35 -14.35 -8.69 5.91
C PHE A 35 -13.32 -8.23 4.88
N ALA A 36 -13.76 -7.77 3.70
CA ALA A 36 -12.87 -7.28 2.67
C ALA A 36 -11.97 -6.13 3.15
N HIS A 37 -12.56 -5.13 3.83
CA HIS A 37 -11.78 -4.05 4.44
C HIS A 37 -10.79 -4.56 5.49
N ARG A 38 -11.17 -5.52 6.33
CA ARG A 38 -10.25 -6.09 7.32
C ARG A 38 -9.07 -6.82 6.66
N VAL A 39 -9.32 -7.57 5.60
CA VAL A 39 -8.28 -8.26 4.83
C VAL A 39 -7.30 -7.25 4.26
N VAL A 40 -7.77 -6.17 3.63
CA VAL A 40 -6.88 -5.12 3.12
C VAL A 40 -6.11 -4.47 4.26
N GLY A 41 -6.74 -4.14 5.39
CA GLY A 41 -6.04 -3.61 6.56
C GLY A 41 -4.84 -4.46 7.00
N TYR A 42 -4.99 -5.79 7.01
CA TYR A 42 -3.87 -6.69 7.30
C TYR A 42 -2.83 -6.78 6.17
N LEU A 43 -3.22 -6.65 4.90
CA LEU A 43 -2.25 -6.55 3.80
C LEU A 43 -1.39 -5.29 3.95
N GLU A 44 -1.99 -4.17 4.37
CA GLU A 44 -1.24 -2.94 4.59
C GLU A 44 -0.32 -3.02 5.81
N GLU A 45 -0.68 -3.76 6.86
CA GLU A 45 0.25 -4.06 7.97
C GLU A 45 1.51 -4.78 7.45
N GLU A 46 1.34 -5.79 6.61
CA GLU A 46 2.46 -6.50 5.98
C GLU A 46 3.22 -5.60 4.99
N ALA A 47 2.56 -4.67 4.31
CA ALA A 47 3.20 -3.69 3.45
C ALA A 47 4.10 -2.73 4.26
N ILE A 48 3.61 -2.21 5.40
CA ILE A 48 4.40 -1.36 6.31
C ILE A 48 5.62 -2.11 6.84
N HIS A 49 5.45 -3.38 7.22
CA HIS A 49 6.55 -4.24 7.65
C HIS A 49 7.59 -4.39 6.53
N SER A 50 7.14 -4.76 5.33
CA SER A 50 7.99 -4.96 4.15
C SER A 50 8.77 -3.70 3.77
N TYR A 51 8.12 -2.53 3.76
CA TYR A 51 8.81 -1.26 3.47
C TYR A 51 9.77 -0.84 4.59
N THR A 52 9.49 -1.22 5.84
CA THR A 52 10.42 -1.00 6.95
C THR A 52 11.69 -1.84 6.79
N GLU A 53 11.56 -3.11 6.39
CA GLU A 53 12.73 -3.94 6.05
C GLU A 53 13.47 -3.39 4.82
N PHE A 54 12.75 -2.92 3.80
CA PHE A 54 13.37 -2.28 2.63
C PHE A 54 14.24 -1.08 3.03
N LEU A 55 13.73 -0.22 3.92
CA LEU A 55 14.49 0.93 4.42
C LEU A 55 15.76 0.51 5.17
N LYS A 56 15.69 -0.57 5.96
CA LYS A 56 16.89 -1.12 6.63
C LYS A 56 17.92 -1.61 5.62
N GLU A 57 17.50 -2.30 4.56
CA GLU A 57 18.41 -2.77 3.52
C GLU A 57 19.07 -1.62 2.73
N LEU A 58 18.34 -0.52 2.50
CA LEU A 58 18.90 0.73 1.96
C LEU A 58 19.91 1.36 2.93
N ASP A 59 19.56 1.47 4.21
CA ASP A 59 20.40 2.10 5.25
C ASP A 59 21.68 1.28 5.53
N ASN A 60 21.62 -0.05 5.36
CA ASN A 60 22.76 -0.95 5.44
C ASN A 60 23.64 -0.93 4.17
N GLY A 61 23.18 -0.31 3.08
CA GLY A 61 23.88 -0.27 1.80
C GLY A 61 23.79 -1.55 0.98
N ASN A 62 22.91 -2.48 1.35
CA ASN A 62 22.67 -3.72 0.60
C ASN A 62 21.89 -3.45 -0.70
N ILE A 63 21.10 -2.37 -0.72
CA ILE A 63 20.39 -1.88 -1.89
C ILE A 63 20.93 -0.50 -2.25
N GLU A 64 21.21 -0.27 -3.54
CA GLU A 64 21.68 1.03 -4.01
C GLU A 64 20.59 2.10 -3.88
N ASN A 65 20.92 3.21 -3.20
CA ASN A 65 20.02 4.34 -3.01
C ASN A 65 20.10 5.32 -4.19
N VAL A 66 19.45 4.96 -5.30
CA VAL A 66 19.43 5.74 -6.55
C VAL A 66 18.58 7.02 -6.43
N PRO A 67 18.76 8.01 -7.34
CA PRO A 67 17.88 9.19 -7.40
C PRO A 67 16.41 8.81 -7.57
N ALA A 68 15.51 9.57 -6.94
CA ALA A 68 14.07 9.34 -7.04
C ALA A 68 13.58 9.57 -8.48
N PRO A 69 12.66 8.72 -8.99
CA PRO A 69 12.04 8.94 -10.30
C PRO A 69 11.29 10.27 -10.35
N ALA A 70 11.28 10.94 -11.51
CA ALA A 70 10.68 12.27 -11.65
C ALA A 70 9.18 12.28 -11.30
N ILE A 71 8.46 11.21 -11.64
CA ILE A 71 7.05 11.03 -11.28
C ILE A 71 6.85 10.97 -9.76
N ALA A 72 7.76 10.34 -9.00
CA ALA A 72 7.66 10.26 -7.55
C ALA A 72 7.90 11.63 -6.91
N ILE A 73 8.89 12.37 -7.41
CA ILE A 73 9.17 13.74 -6.96
C ILE A 73 7.94 14.64 -7.17
N ASP A 74 7.31 14.57 -8.35
CA ASP A 74 6.14 15.40 -8.64
C ASP A 74 4.90 14.98 -7.83
N TYR A 75 4.61 13.69 -7.75
CA TYR A 75 3.42 13.16 -7.06
C TYR A 75 3.43 13.44 -5.56
N TRP A 76 4.51 13.08 -4.87
CA TRP A 76 4.65 13.30 -3.42
C TRP A 76 5.22 14.69 -3.08
N ARG A 77 5.46 15.55 -4.07
CA ARG A 77 6.05 16.89 -3.89
C ARG A 77 7.37 16.85 -3.11
N LEU A 78 8.21 15.87 -3.42
CA LEU A 78 9.50 15.69 -2.75
C LEU A 78 10.49 16.82 -3.13
N PRO A 79 11.45 17.15 -2.26
CA PRO A 79 12.51 18.10 -2.60
C PRO A 79 13.32 17.66 -3.82
N PRO A 80 13.87 18.59 -4.61
CA PRO A 80 14.82 18.26 -5.66
C PRO A 80 16.02 17.50 -5.09
N GLY A 81 16.43 16.41 -5.75
CA GLY A 81 17.54 15.57 -5.31
C GLY A 81 17.16 14.47 -4.31
N SER A 82 15.87 14.29 -4.01
CA SER A 82 15.40 13.12 -3.25
C SER A 82 15.83 11.79 -3.86
N THR A 83 15.96 10.78 -3.01
CA THR A 83 16.44 9.45 -3.40
C THR A 83 15.35 8.37 -3.26
N LEU A 84 15.66 7.15 -3.68
CA LEU A 84 14.78 5.98 -3.52
C LEU A 84 14.34 5.78 -2.07
N ARG A 85 15.24 6.00 -1.11
CA ARG A 85 14.92 5.98 0.33
C ARG A 85 13.80 6.95 0.70
N ASP A 86 13.85 8.19 0.21
CA ASP A 86 12.81 9.19 0.50
C ASP A 86 11.46 8.77 -0.07
N VAL A 87 11.47 8.16 -1.27
CA VAL A 87 10.27 7.59 -1.90
C VAL A 87 9.70 6.45 -1.06
N VAL A 88 10.54 5.50 -0.61
CA VAL A 88 10.09 4.39 0.23
C VAL A 88 9.51 4.89 1.57
N MET A 89 10.09 5.94 2.15
CA MET A 89 9.59 6.56 3.36
C MET A 89 8.16 7.11 3.20
N VAL A 90 7.87 7.83 2.12
CA VAL A 90 6.52 8.38 1.87
C VAL A 90 5.53 7.30 1.45
N VAL A 91 5.94 6.31 0.65
CA VAL A 91 5.09 5.16 0.31
C VAL A 91 4.68 4.40 1.56
N ARG A 92 5.61 4.12 2.48
CA ARG A 92 5.27 3.47 3.76
C ARG A 92 4.27 4.28 4.58
N ALA A 93 4.35 5.61 4.53
CA ALA A 93 3.39 6.47 5.22
C ALA A 93 1.98 6.38 4.59
N ASP A 94 1.90 6.27 3.26
CA ASP A 94 0.64 6.01 2.56
C ASP A 94 0.04 4.67 2.99
N GLU A 95 0.84 3.60 3.08
CA GLU A 95 0.33 2.29 3.53
C GLU A 95 -0.13 2.29 4.99
N ALA A 96 0.53 3.07 5.87
CA ALA A 96 0.04 3.29 7.23
C ALA A 96 -1.34 3.98 7.23
N HIS A 97 -1.52 4.98 6.37
CA HIS A 97 -2.82 5.61 6.20
C HIS A 97 -3.88 4.64 5.65
N HIS A 98 -3.55 3.85 4.64
CA HIS A 98 -4.44 2.84 4.07
C HIS A 98 -4.85 1.77 5.10
N ARG A 99 -3.91 1.30 5.92
CA ARG A 99 -4.17 0.37 7.04
C ARG A 99 -5.24 0.94 7.96
N ASP A 100 -5.01 2.14 8.46
CA ASP A 100 -5.85 2.79 9.46
C ASP A 100 -7.27 3.02 8.90
N VAL A 101 -7.38 3.50 7.66
CA VAL A 101 -8.67 3.72 6.98
C VAL A 101 -9.42 2.39 6.75
N ASN A 102 -8.74 1.33 6.37
CA ASN A 102 -9.38 0.04 6.12
C ASN A 102 -9.83 -0.66 7.41
N HIS A 103 -9.03 -0.61 8.48
CA HIS A 103 -9.46 -1.11 9.78
C HIS A 103 -10.66 -0.34 10.32
N PHE A 104 -10.62 0.99 10.23
CA PHE A 104 -11.75 1.84 10.59
C PHE A 104 -13.01 1.50 9.79
N ALA A 105 -12.90 1.36 8.46
CA ALA A 105 -14.00 1.00 7.58
C ALA A 105 -14.61 -0.37 7.95
N SER A 106 -13.79 -1.33 8.38
CA SER A 106 -14.26 -2.60 8.90
C SER A 106 -15.04 -2.44 10.22
N ASP A 107 -14.49 -1.66 11.15
CA ASP A 107 -15.05 -1.50 12.50
C ASP A 107 -16.40 -0.78 12.49
N ILE A 108 -16.54 0.31 11.72
CA ILE A 108 -17.83 1.00 11.62
C ILE A 108 -18.89 0.12 10.96
N ARG A 109 -18.50 -0.71 9.97
CA ARG A 109 -19.43 -1.66 9.35
C ARG A 109 -19.83 -2.79 10.30
N CYS A 110 -18.92 -3.24 11.18
CA CYS A 110 -19.26 -4.15 12.27
C CYS A 110 -20.27 -3.52 13.25
N GLN A 111 -20.20 -2.21 13.44
CA GLN A 111 -21.17 -1.44 14.26
C GLN A 111 -22.47 -1.11 13.51
N GLY A 112 -22.64 -1.57 12.27
CA GLY A 112 -23.83 -1.30 11.45
C GLY A 112 -23.90 0.11 10.86
N ARG A 113 -22.77 0.83 10.82
CA ARG A 113 -22.64 2.19 10.27
C ARG A 113 -21.97 2.17 8.89
N GLU A 114 -22.14 3.25 8.14
CA GLU A 114 -21.46 3.47 6.86
C GLU A 114 -20.37 4.55 6.96
N LEU A 115 -19.36 4.48 6.06
CA LEU A 115 -18.25 5.46 6.00
C LEU A 115 -18.72 6.91 5.86
N LYS A 116 -19.87 7.14 5.20
CA LYS A 116 -20.44 8.48 5.03
C LYS A 116 -20.96 9.09 6.34
N GLU A 117 -21.19 8.27 7.36
CA GLU A 117 -21.81 8.67 8.62
C GLU A 117 -20.77 9.01 9.70
N ALA A 118 -19.54 8.53 9.54
CA ALA A 118 -18.44 8.77 10.46
C ALA A 118 -17.12 8.88 9.68
N PRO A 119 -16.48 10.07 9.61
CA PRO A 119 -15.15 10.17 9.06
C PRO A 119 -14.13 9.44 9.96
N ALA A 120 -13.08 8.90 9.35
CA ALA A 120 -11.97 8.33 10.11
C ALA A 120 -11.36 9.44 11.00
N PRO A 121 -11.18 9.19 12.31
CA PRO A 121 -10.63 10.20 13.20
C PRO A 121 -9.15 10.43 12.91
N ILE A 122 -8.68 11.65 13.16
CA ILE A 122 -7.27 12.00 13.05
C ILE A 122 -6.51 11.21 14.12
N GLY A 123 -5.57 10.35 13.69
CA GLY A 123 -4.79 9.49 14.61
C GLY A 123 -5.43 8.15 14.96
N TYR A 124 -6.35 7.64 14.11
CA TYR A 124 -6.81 6.26 14.21
C TYR A 124 -5.63 5.30 13.93
N HIS A 125 -5.27 4.44 14.88
CA HIS A 125 -4.18 3.46 14.74
C HIS A 125 -4.53 2.15 15.45
#